data_AF-A0A966I3F6-F1
#
_entry.id   AF-A0A966I3F6-F1
#
_cell.length_a   1.000
_cell.length_b   1.000
_cell.length_c   1.000
_cell.angle_alpha   90.00
_cell.angle_beta   90.00
_cell.angle_gamma   90.00
#
_symmetry.space_group_name_H-M   'P 1'
#
loop_
_entity.id
_entity.type
_entity.pdbx_description
1 polymer ?
#
loop_
_entity_poly.entity_id
_entity_poly.type
_entity_poly.pdbx_seq_one_letter_code
_entity_poly.pdbx_strand_id
1 'polypeptide(L)'
;MHGHTDDSHIRFAHADSWAGTGRLDVLPRDAREAHEHEHLAPLATRSFGAGHRAHEEEPDAYRTCFERDRDRILHASAFRRLAGKTQVFVFPQDHQRTRLTHALEVAQVATSVARALGLNVALTEAIALGHDCGHGPGGHASEDALSPYIEGGYDHAVWGADVALVSLNLCRETLDGIRNHSWSRPAPATPEGEVVSWADRIAYVCHDFEDAASTGLVAPDDLPDEVRLVCGTTRGSQLRSFIGAMIDAARESGRIGMT
;
A
#
# COMPACT_ATOMS: atom_id res chain seq x y z
N MET A 1 -31.22 -11.81 5.27
CA MET A 1 -31.20 -10.69 6.23
C MET A 1 -32.17 -9.63 5.72
N HIS A 2 -33.31 -9.42 6.39
CA HIS A 2 -34.31 -8.43 5.96
C HIS A 2 -34.04 -7.13 6.75
N GLY A 3 -33.70 -6.05 6.05
CA GLY A 3 -33.50 -4.72 6.67
C GLY A 3 -34.81 -4.04 7.05
N HIS A 4 -34.73 -2.83 7.60
CA HIS A 4 -35.87 -2.06 8.09
C HIS A 4 -36.29 -1.02 7.05
N THR A 5 -37.51 -1.11 6.54
CA THR A 5 -37.99 -0.23 5.45
C THR A 5 -38.84 0.89 6.06
N ASP A 6 -38.62 2.12 5.61
CA ASP A 6 -39.46 3.27 5.99
C ASP A 6 -40.61 3.49 5.01
N ASP A 7 -41.40 4.55 5.26
CA ASP A 7 -42.53 4.95 4.42
C ASP A 7 -42.11 5.43 3.02
N SER A 8 -40.82 5.72 2.80
CA SER A 8 -40.26 6.12 1.50
C SER A 8 -39.70 4.93 0.70
N HIS A 9 -39.94 3.70 1.16
CA HIS A 9 -39.41 2.45 0.60
C HIS A 9 -37.89 2.33 0.61
N ILE A 10 -37.21 3.17 1.41
CA ILE A 10 -35.78 3.07 1.66
C ILE A 10 -35.55 2.02 2.74
N ARG A 11 -34.61 1.11 2.49
CA ARG A 11 -34.25 0.05 3.44
C ARG A 11 -32.97 0.40 4.19
N PHE A 12 -33.11 0.57 5.49
CA PHE A 12 -32.03 0.82 6.44
C PHE A 12 -31.52 -0.49 7.04
N ALA A 13 -30.24 -0.49 7.45
CA ALA A 13 -29.63 -1.61 8.14
C ALA A 13 -30.18 -1.79 9.58
N HIS A 14 -30.54 -0.69 10.24
CA HIS A 14 -31.06 -0.66 11.61
C HIS A 14 -32.37 0.13 11.68
N ALA A 15 -33.30 -0.30 12.54
CA ALA A 15 -34.64 0.28 12.66
C ALA A 15 -34.63 1.73 13.16
N ASP A 16 -33.66 2.06 14.01
CA ASP A 16 -33.45 3.35 14.68
C ASP A 16 -32.33 4.17 14.03
N SER A 17 -31.95 3.81 12.80
CA SER A 17 -30.89 4.50 12.06
C SER A 17 -31.28 5.96 11.78
N TRP A 18 -30.67 6.89 12.51
CA TRP A 18 -30.74 8.32 12.24
C TRP A 18 -29.55 8.83 11.42
N ALA A 19 -28.53 7.99 11.21
CA ALA A 19 -27.26 8.38 10.62
C ALA A 19 -27.45 8.89 9.18
N GLY A 20 -26.90 10.07 8.90
CA GLY A 20 -26.92 10.69 7.58
C GLY A 20 -25.79 11.72 7.44
N THR A 21 -25.50 12.11 6.20
CA THR A 21 -24.43 13.08 5.87
C THR A 21 -24.85 14.54 6.07
N GLY A 22 -26.11 14.78 6.47
CA GLY A 22 -26.69 16.13 6.58
C GLY A 22 -26.95 16.81 5.23
N ARG A 23 -26.83 16.07 4.12
CA ARG A 23 -26.95 16.55 2.74
C ARG A 23 -27.57 15.48 1.84
N LEU A 24 -28.23 15.90 0.76
CA LEU A 24 -28.82 15.01 -0.25
C LEU A 24 -27.99 14.96 -1.53
N ASP A 25 -27.16 15.98 -1.77
CA ASP A 25 -26.21 16.01 -2.87
C ASP A 25 -25.08 15.02 -2.64
N VAL A 26 -24.75 14.27 -3.70
CA VAL A 26 -23.59 13.38 -3.75
C VAL A 26 -22.47 14.14 -4.45
N LEU A 27 -21.28 14.14 -3.85
CA LEU A 27 -20.11 14.76 -4.45
C LEU A 27 -19.61 13.89 -5.63
N PRO A 28 -19.71 14.35 -6.88
CA PRO A 28 -19.31 13.57 -8.05
C PRO A 28 -17.78 13.47 -8.18
N ARG A 29 -17.30 12.50 -8.96
CA ARG A 29 -15.86 12.24 -9.14
C ARG A 29 -15.08 13.49 -9.55
N ASP A 30 -15.54 14.21 -10.56
CA ASP A 30 -14.86 15.40 -11.11
C ASP A 30 -14.67 16.51 -10.07
N ALA A 31 -15.68 16.76 -9.22
CA ALA A 31 -15.57 17.68 -8.10
C ALA A 31 -14.56 17.19 -7.04
N ARG A 32 -14.47 15.87 -6.79
CA ARG A 32 -13.47 15.27 -5.89
C ARG A 32 -12.06 15.39 -6.47
N GLU A 33 -11.88 15.14 -7.76
CA GLU A 33 -10.61 15.30 -8.48
C GLU A 33 -10.13 16.75 -8.42
N ALA A 34 -11.03 17.72 -8.63
CA ALA A 34 -10.70 19.15 -8.51
C ALA A 34 -10.27 19.52 -7.08
N HIS A 35 -11.01 19.07 -6.07
CA HIS A 35 -10.66 19.33 -4.67
C HIS A 35 -9.31 18.69 -4.29
N GLU A 36 -9.07 17.45 -4.70
CA GLU A 36 -7.79 16.78 -4.50
C GLU A 36 -6.66 17.58 -5.17
N HIS A 37 -6.84 18.00 -6.41
CA HIS A 37 -5.84 18.74 -7.17
C HIS A 37 -5.38 20.04 -6.49
N GLU A 38 -6.31 20.77 -5.86
CA GLU A 38 -6.05 22.03 -5.14
C GLU A 38 -5.18 21.83 -3.89
N HIS A 39 -5.28 20.68 -3.23
CA HIS A 39 -4.62 20.42 -1.95
C HIS A 39 -3.34 19.58 -2.07
N LEU A 40 -3.17 18.87 -3.18
CA LEU A 40 -1.98 18.06 -3.42
C LEU A 40 -0.74 18.92 -3.67
N ALA A 41 0.42 18.47 -3.18
CA ALA A 41 1.72 19.07 -3.44
C ALA A 41 2.00 19.15 -4.96
N PRO A 42 2.79 20.11 -5.45
CA PRO A 42 2.99 20.32 -6.90
C PRO A 42 3.50 19.10 -7.67
N LEU A 43 4.29 18.24 -7.01
CA LEU A 43 4.87 17.03 -7.61
C LEU A 43 4.03 15.76 -7.41
N ALA A 44 2.95 15.83 -6.63
CA ALA A 44 2.09 14.67 -6.38
C ALA A 44 1.32 14.26 -7.65
N THR A 45 1.08 12.96 -7.80
CA THR A 45 0.39 12.43 -8.98
C THR A 45 -1.10 12.78 -8.93
N ARG A 46 -1.64 13.32 -10.01
CA ARG A 46 -3.05 13.75 -10.06
C ARG A 46 -3.96 12.63 -10.55
N SER A 47 -5.10 12.44 -9.88
CA SER A 47 -6.19 11.63 -10.43
C SER A 47 -6.91 12.41 -11.53
N PHE A 48 -7.24 11.76 -12.64
CA PHE A 48 -8.04 12.40 -13.70
C PHE A 48 -8.85 11.39 -14.51
N GLY A 49 -10.17 11.54 -14.52
CA GLY A 49 -11.09 10.77 -15.35
C GLY A 49 -10.95 9.26 -15.09
N ALA A 50 -10.68 8.50 -16.15
CA ALA A 50 -10.46 7.06 -16.04
C ALA A 50 -9.03 6.70 -15.58
N GLY A 51 -8.08 7.63 -15.65
CA GLY A 51 -6.64 7.38 -15.51
C GLY A 51 -5.98 6.83 -16.78
N HIS A 52 -4.66 6.80 -16.80
CA HIS A 52 -3.90 6.28 -17.94
C HIS A 52 -3.79 4.76 -17.87
N ARG A 53 -4.56 4.05 -18.69
CA ARG A 53 -4.65 2.57 -18.66
C ARG A 53 -4.14 1.93 -19.95
N ALA A 54 -4.02 0.60 -19.94
CA ALA A 54 -3.70 -0.18 -21.14
C ALA A 54 -4.92 -0.31 -22.06
N HIS A 55 -6.09 -0.54 -21.48
CA HIS A 55 -7.37 -0.54 -22.18
C HIS A 55 -8.21 0.66 -21.71
N GLU A 56 -8.70 1.45 -22.67
CA GLU A 56 -9.58 2.57 -22.38
C GLU A 56 -10.88 2.08 -21.73
N GLU A 57 -11.36 2.83 -20.75
CA GLU A 57 -12.62 2.58 -20.07
C GLU A 57 -13.25 3.90 -19.64
N GLU A 58 -14.56 3.90 -19.47
CA GLU A 58 -15.27 5.09 -19.02
C GLU A 58 -14.88 5.44 -17.57
N PRO A 59 -14.77 6.75 -17.26
CA PRO A 59 -14.60 7.21 -15.88
C PRO A 59 -15.74 6.76 -14.97
N ASP A 60 -15.44 6.42 -13.71
CA ASP A 60 -16.46 6.02 -12.72
C ASP A 60 -17.18 7.29 -12.23
N ALA A 61 -18.49 7.22 -11.98
CA ALA A 61 -19.27 8.41 -11.59
C ALA A 61 -18.82 9.03 -10.26
N TYR A 62 -18.22 8.24 -9.36
CA TYR A 62 -17.97 8.65 -7.96
C TYR A 62 -16.51 8.47 -7.52
N ARG A 63 -15.83 7.43 -8.01
CA ARG A 63 -14.48 7.08 -7.58
C ARG A 63 -13.42 7.66 -8.52
N THR A 64 -12.31 8.12 -7.96
CA THR A 64 -11.13 8.50 -8.74
C THR A 64 -10.48 7.28 -9.39
N CYS A 65 -9.63 7.50 -10.39
CA CYS A 65 -8.95 6.40 -11.08
C CYS A 65 -8.09 5.52 -10.15
N PHE A 66 -7.43 6.11 -9.14
CA PHE A 66 -6.60 5.37 -8.19
C PHE A 66 -7.42 4.70 -7.07
N GLU A 67 -8.57 5.26 -6.68
CA GLU A 67 -9.51 4.55 -5.80
C GLU A 67 -10.03 3.28 -6.46
N ARG A 68 -10.33 3.33 -7.76
CA ARG A 68 -10.72 2.14 -8.53
C ARG A 68 -9.60 1.10 -8.58
N ASP A 69 -8.36 1.52 -8.74
CA ASP A 69 -7.21 0.61 -8.74
C ASP A 69 -7.05 -0.11 -7.41
N ARG A 70 -7.10 0.64 -6.31
CA ARG A 70 -7.09 0.09 -4.95
C ARG A 70 -8.18 -0.95 -4.78
N ASP A 71 -9.42 -0.61 -5.15
CA ASP A 71 -10.56 -1.51 -4.99
C ASP A 71 -10.39 -2.78 -5.85
N ARG A 72 -9.87 -2.66 -7.08
CA ARG A 72 -9.57 -3.80 -7.96
C ARG A 72 -8.52 -4.73 -7.35
N ILE A 73 -7.44 -4.17 -6.79
CA ILE A 73 -6.38 -4.93 -6.11
C ILE A 73 -6.94 -5.67 -4.90
N LEU A 74 -7.70 -4.99 -4.02
CA LEU A 74 -8.31 -5.60 -2.83
C LEU A 74 -9.18 -6.83 -3.14
N HIS A 75 -9.89 -6.82 -4.27
CA HIS A 75 -10.75 -7.94 -4.69
C HIS A 75 -10.01 -8.99 -5.54
N ALA A 76 -8.77 -8.72 -5.93
CA ALA A 76 -7.99 -9.62 -6.78
C ALA A 76 -7.67 -10.94 -6.07
N SER A 77 -7.64 -12.02 -6.84
CA SER A 77 -7.18 -13.32 -6.31
C SER A 77 -5.71 -13.27 -5.87
N ALA A 78 -4.87 -12.48 -6.54
CA ALA A 78 -3.46 -12.31 -6.18
C ALA A 78 -3.29 -11.71 -4.77
N PHE A 79 -4.06 -10.66 -4.45
CA PHE A 79 -4.07 -10.03 -3.12
C PHE A 79 -4.60 -10.99 -2.04
N ARG A 80 -5.73 -11.67 -2.30
CA ARG A 80 -6.28 -12.67 -1.35
C ARG A 80 -5.31 -13.81 -1.05
N ARG A 81 -4.50 -14.23 -2.03
CA ARG A 81 -3.48 -15.27 -1.84
C ARG A 81 -2.35 -14.84 -0.90
N LEU A 82 -2.14 -13.54 -0.67
CA LEU A 82 -1.13 -13.06 0.28
C LEU A 82 -1.39 -13.56 1.71
N ALA A 83 -2.65 -13.83 2.07
CA ALA A 83 -3.01 -14.41 3.38
C ALA A 83 -2.39 -15.79 3.61
N GLY A 84 -2.13 -16.55 2.53
CA GLY A 84 -1.49 -17.87 2.60
C GLY A 84 0.01 -17.83 2.30
N LYS A 85 0.61 -16.64 2.13
CA LYS A 85 2.04 -16.49 1.84
C LYS A 85 2.77 -16.01 3.09
N THR A 86 3.88 -16.67 3.36
CA THR A 86 4.75 -16.43 4.51
C THR A 86 5.54 -15.13 4.36
N GLN A 87 5.65 -14.38 5.45
CA GLN A 87 6.60 -13.28 5.60
C GLN A 87 7.64 -13.71 6.62
N VAL A 88 8.87 -14.00 6.19
CA VAL A 88 9.99 -14.52 6.99
C VAL A 88 9.79 -15.93 7.57
N PHE A 89 8.71 -16.19 8.32
CA PHE A 89 8.46 -17.50 8.94
C PHE A 89 7.73 -18.44 7.97
N VAL A 90 8.35 -19.59 7.65
CA VAL A 90 7.82 -20.58 6.68
C VAL A 90 6.53 -21.26 7.17
N PHE A 91 6.35 -21.37 8.48
CA PHE A 91 5.13 -21.89 9.11
C PHE A 91 4.70 -20.94 10.23
N PRO A 92 4.01 -19.84 9.89
CA PRO A 92 3.60 -18.88 10.89
C PRO A 92 2.58 -19.53 11.83
N GLN A 93 2.79 -19.39 13.14
CA GLN A 93 1.75 -19.59 14.14
C GLN A 93 0.71 -18.46 14.02
N ASP A 94 -0.39 -18.57 14.76
CA ASP A 94 -1.59 -17.70 14.64
C ASP A 94 -1.31 -16.18 14.68
N HIS A 95 -0.22 -15.76 15.32
CA HIS A 95 0.14 -14.35 15.52
C HIS A 95 1.28 -13.84 14.63
N GLN A 96 1.92 -14.73 13.85
CA GLN A 96 3.03 -14.34 12.97
C GLN A 96 2.52 -13.79 11.65
N ARG A 97 3.25 -12.82 11.09
CA ARG A 97 2.81 -12.09 9.92
C ARG A 97 2.78 -12.94 8.65
N THR A 98 1.79 -12.64 7.82
CA THR A 98 1.69 -13.07 6.43
C THR A 98 2.05 -11.91 5.52
N ARG A 99 2.22 -12.16 4.22
CA ARG A 99 2.38 -11.06 3.24
C ARG A 99 1.17 -10.15 3.19
N LEU A 100 -0.03 -10.65 3.51
CA LEU A 100 -1.21 -9.80 3.57
C LEU A 100 -1.11 -8.79 4.71
N THR A 101 -0.73 -9.24 5.92
CA THR A 101 -0.56 -8.32 7.05
C THR A 101 0.59 -7.36 6.81
N HIS A 102 1.69 -7.81 6.18
CA HIS A 102 2.79 -6.95 5.74
C HIS A 102 2.29 -5.84 4.81
N ALA A 103 1.59 -6.20 3.72
CA ALA A 103 1.06 -5.22 2.77
C ALA A 103 0.11 -4.19 3.40
N LEU A 104 -0.70 -4.61 4.39
CA LEU A 104 -1.57 -3.71 5.14
C LEU A 104 -0.77 -2.72 6.00
N GLU A 105 0.31 -3.17 6.62
CA GLU A 105 1.18 -2.30 7.43
C GLU A 105 2.01 -1.36 6.56
N VAL A 106 2.52 -1.82 5.40
CA VAL A 106 3.14 -0.95 4.39
C VAL A 106 2.15 0.12 3.93
N ALA A 107 0.91 -0.24 3.63
CA ALA A 107 -0.13 0.73 3.26
C ALA A 107 -0.41 1.75 4.37
N GLN A 108 -0.40 1.32 5.63
CA GLN A 108 -0.57 2.24 6.76
C GLN A 108 0.59 3.24 6.87
N VAL A 109 1.84 2.79 6.81
CA VAL A 109 3.03 3.64 6.86
C VAL A 109 3.06 4.60 5.67
N ALA A 110 2.90 4.06 4.46
CA ALA A 110 2.95 4.83 3.22
C ALA A 110 1.87 5.91 3.17
N THR A 111 0.62 5.58 3.53
CA THR A 111 -0.46 6.57 3.55
C THR A 111 -0.32 7.60 4.67
N SER A 112 0.36 7.27 5.78
CA SER A 112 0.69 8.25 6.82
C SER A 112 1.68 9.30 6.31
N VAL A 113 2.74 8.87 5.61
CA VAL A 113 3.72 9.77 4.99
C VAL A 113 3.08 10.58 3.87
N ALA A 114 2.36 9.93 2.94
CA ALA A 114 1.72 10.58 1.81
C ALA A 114 0.74 11.68 2.24
N ARG A 115 -0.09 11.44 3.28
CA ARG A 115 -0.99 12.47 3.82
C ARG A 115 -0.22 13.69 4.34
N ALA A 116 0.85 13.47 5.09
CA ALA A 116 1.64 14.56 5.67
C ALA A 116 2.37 15.39 4.59
N LEU A 117 2.78 14.74 3.49
CA LEU A 117 3.48 15.39 2.37
C LEU A 117 2.55 15.95 1.29
N GLY A 118 1.22 15.78 1.44
CA GLY A 118 0.26 16.19 0.42
C GLY A 118 0.38 15.40 -0.89
N LEU A 119 0.76 14.13 -0.82
CA LEU A 119 0.81 13.22 -1.97
C LEU A 119 -0.52 12.50 -2.19
N ASN A 120 -0.68 11.85 -3.35
CA ASN A 120 -1.91 11.13 -3.67
C ASN A 120 -2.03 9.86 -2.82
N VAL A 121 -2.90 9.92 -1.81
CA VAL A 121 -3.10 8.84 -0.84
C VAL A 121 -3.68 7.59 -1.49
N ALA A 122 -4.61 7.74 -2.44
CA ALA A 122 -5.25 6.61 -3.10
C ALA A 122 -4.26 5.84 -3.99
N LEU A 123 -3.40 6.56 -4.73
CA LEU A 123 -2.32 5.95 -5.51
C LEU A 123 -1.31 5.24 -4.59
N THR A 124 -0.87 5.92 -3.52
CA THR A 124 0.07 5.36 -2.55
C THR A 124 -0.46 4.06 -1.95
N GLU A 125 -1.73 4.04 -1.54
CA GLU A 125 -2.40 2.87 -0.98
C GLU A 125 -2.54 1.75 -2.01
N ALA A 126 -2.93 2.07 -3.25
CA ALA A 126 -3.04 1.07 -4.33
C ALA A 126 -1.70 0.38 -4.61
N ILE A 127 -0.60 1.16 -4.71
CA ILE A 127 0.75 0.62 -4.90
C ILE A 127 1.15 -0.28 -3.71
N ALA A 128 0.96 0.22 -2.48
CA ALA A 128 1.33 -0.51 -1.27
C ALA A 128 0.54 -1.83 -1.10
N LEU A 129 -0.73 -1.89 -1.47
CA LEU A 129 -1.49 -3.15 -1.43
C LEU A 129 -1.09 -4.11 -2.57
N GLY A 130 -0.65 -3.56 -3.70
CA GLY A 130 -0.29 -4.32 -4.89
C GLY A 130 1.14 -4.86 -4.91
N HIS A 131 2.08 -4.24 -4.18
CA HIS A 131 3.53 -4.47 -4.33
C HIS A 131 3.91 -5.96 -4.23
N ASP A 132 3.30 -6.67 -3.29
CA ASP A 132 3.61 -8.06 -2.96
C ASP A 132 2.80 -9.10 -3.73
N CYS A 133 1.84 -8.67 -4.56
CA CYS A 133 0.91 -9.56 -5.27
C CYS A 133 1.62 -10.57 -6.17
N GLY A 134 2.81 -10.24 -6.66
CA GLY A 134 3.60 -11.08 -7.55
C GLY A 134 4.39 -12.19 -6.88
N HIS A 135 4.52 -12.23 -5.55
CA HIS A 135 5.35 -13.23 -4.86
C HIS A 135 4.93 -14.69 -5.12
N GLY A 136 5.90 -15.58 -5.26
CA GLY A 136 5.67 -17.01 -5.32
C GLY A 136 5.53 -17.64 -3.92
N PRO A 137 5.26 -18.96 -3.85
CA PRO A 137 5.26 -19.70 -2.59
C PRO A 137 6.64 -19.68 -1.91
N GLY A 138 6.72 -19.33 -0.62
CA GLY A 138 8.01 -19.24 0.09
C GLY A 138 8.74 -17.90 -0.06
N GLY A 139 8.08 -16.84 -0.55
CA GLY A 139 8.64 -15.50 -0.59
C GLY A 139 9.83 -15.40 -1.57
N HIS A 140 10.91 -14.75 -1.18
CA HIS A 140 12.09 -14.59 -2.05
C HIS A 140 12.75 -15.91 -2.45
N ALA A 141 12.60 -16.99 -1.67
CA ALA A 141 13.10 -18.30 -2.07
C ALA A 141 12.44 -18.81 -3.38
N SER A 142 11.21 -18.38 -3.67
CA SER A 142 10.59 -18.66 -4.96
C SER A 142 11.26 -17.95 -6.12
N GLU A 143 11.89 -16.80 -5.88
CA GLU A 143 12.57 -16.06 -6.93
C GLU A 143 13.80 -16.80 -7.42
N ASP A 144 14.64 -17.27 -6.51
CA ASP A 144 15.78 -18.12 -6.85
C ASP A 144 15.34 -19.44 -7.49
N ALA A 145 14.29 -20.07 -6.96
CA ALA A 145 13.83 -21.36 -7.44
C ALA A 145 13.17 -21.30 -8.83
N LEU A 146 12.45 -20.22 -9.15
CA LEU A 146 11.70 -20.08 -10.41
C LEU A 146 12.51 -19.37 -11.50
N SER A 147 13.49 -18.53 -11.14
CA SER A 147 14.29 -17.76 -12.11
C SER A 147 14.90 -18.60 -13.25
N PRO A 148 15.46 -19.82 -13.02
CA PRO A 148 16.02 -20.63 -14.11
C PRO A 148 15.00 -21.07 -15.17
N TYR A 149 13.70 -21.00 -14.86
CA TYR A 149 12.61 -21.49 -15.70
C TYR A 149 11.84 -20.38 -16.42
N ILE A 150 12.19 -19.11 -16.18
CA ILE A 150 11.53 -17.95 -16.75
C ILE A 150 12.57 -17.11 -17.49
N GLU A 151 12.29 -16.82 -18.76
CA GLU A 151 13.16 -15.98 -19.56
C GLU A 151 13.30 -14.59 -18.92
N GLY A 152 14.54 -14.17 -18.67
CA GLY A 152 14.82 -12.91 -17.95
C GLY A 152 14.77 -13.00 -16.42
N GLY A 153 14.47 -14.18 -15.86
CA GLY A 153 14.38 -14.41 -14.42
C GLY A 153 12.98 -14.17 -13.85
N TYR A 154 12.79 -14.51 -12.56
CA TYR A 154 11.56 -14.25 -11.82
C TYR A 154 11.83 -13.22 -10.73
N ASP A 155 11.18 -12.07 -10.85
CA ASP A 155 11.21 -10.97 -9.88
C ASP A 155 9.76 -10.70 -9.45
N HIS A 156 9.49 -10.71 -8.16
CA HIS A 156 8.12 -10.59 -7.66
C HIS A 156 7.47 -9.25 -8.03
N ALA A 157 8.24 -8.15 -8.10
CA ALA A 157 7.72 -6.83 -8.38
C ALA A 157 7.31 -6.73 -9.86
N VAL A 158 8.18 -7.20 -10.75
CA VAL A 158 7.88 -7.28 -12.20
C VAL A 158 6.73 -8.23 -12.45
N TRP A 159 6.77 -9.43 -11.87
CA TRP A 159 5.70 -10.42 -12.02
C TRP A 159 4.36 -9.91 -11.48
N GLY A 160 4.40 -9.16 -10.37
CA GLY A 160 3.23 -8.53 -9.76
C GLY A 160 2.53 -7.58 -10.73
N ALA A 161 3.28 -6.63 -11.28
CA ALA A 161 2.75 -5.63 -12.20
C ALA A 161 2.35 -6.23 -13.57
N ASP A 162 3.22 -7.06 -14.16
CA ASP A 162 3.13 -7.40 -15.58
C ASP A 162 2.40 -8.72 -15.84
N VAL A 163 2.19 -9.54 -14.80
CA VAL A 163 1.54 -10.86 -14.94
C VAL A 163 0.38 -11.02 -13.96
N ALA A 164 0.60 -10.81 -12.66
CA ALA A 164 -0.39 -11.12 -11.64
C ALA A 164 -1.58 -10.15 -11.63
N LEU A 165 -1.33 -8.86 -11.90
CA LEU A 165 -2.32 -7.78 -11.84
C LEU A 165 -2.71 -7.22 -13.21
N VAL A 166 -2.09 -7.68 -14.31
CA VAL A 166 -2.31 -7.15 -15.66
C VAL A 166 -3.79 -7.17 -16.08
N SER A 167 -4.53 -8.22 -15.69
CA SER A 167 -5.95 -8.39 -16.03
C SER A 167 -6.88 -7.40 -15.32
N LEU A 168 -6.39 -6.67 -14.33
CA LEU A 168 -7.17 -5.66 -13.62
C LEU A 168 -7.22 -4.31 -14.35
N ASN A 169 -6.46 -4.15 -15.44
CA ASN A 169 -6.40 -2.91 -16.22
C ASN A 169 -6.09 -1.67 -15.35
N LEU A 170 -5.13 -1.77 -14.43
CA LEU A 170 -4.75 -0.69 -13.51
C LEU A 170 -4.13 0.51 -14.25
N CYS A 171 -4.09 1.68 -13.60
CA CYS A 171 -3.38 2.84 -14.11
C CYS A 171 -1.87 2.53 -14.23
N ARG A 172 -1.23 3.14 -15.24
CA ARG A 172 0.21 2.99 -15.51
C ARG A 172 1.07 3.41 -14.32
N GLU A 173 0.67 4.46 -13.61
CA GLU A 173 1.32 4.97 -12.41
C GLU A 173 1.28 3.95 -11.27
N THR A 174 0.14 3.28 -11.08
CA THR A 174 -0.02 2.19 -10.09
C THR A 174 0.88 1.01 -10.44
N LEU A 175 0.85 0.56 -11.70
CA LEU A 175 1.68 -0.56 -12.17
C LEU A 175 3.18 -0.25 -12.10
N ASP A 176 3.57 0.99 -12.40
CA ASP A 176 4.95 1.44 -12.27
C ASP A 176 5.44 1.42 -10.82
N GLY A 177 4.66 1.99 -9.89
CA GLY A 177 4.96 1.91 -8.46
C GLY A 177 5.11 0.47 -7.98
N ILE A 178 4.22 -0.43 -8.39
CA ILE A 178 4.31 -1.86 -8.03
C ILE A 178 5.57 -2.50 -8.63
N ARG A 179 5.87 -2.22 -9.90
CA ARG A 179 7.02 -2.81 -10.60
C ARG A 179 8.38 -2.38 -10.03
N ASN A 180 8.43 -1.17 -9.47
CA ASN A 180 9.68 -0.49 -9.15
C ASN A 180 9.85 -0.16 -7.65
N HIS A 181 8.94 -0.59 -6.78
CA HIS A 181 9.05 -0.31 -5.34
C HIS A 181 10.29 -0.92 -4.66
N SER A 182 10.81 -2.03 -5.18
CA SER A 182 11.99 -2.69 -4.61
C SER A 182 13.25 -1.90 -4.92
N TRP A 183 14.16 -1.79 -3.94
CA TRP A 183 15.40 -1.02 -4.07
C TRP A 183 16.41 -1.62 -5.06
N SER A 184 16.19 -2.86 -5.51
CA SER A 184 16.96 -3.47 -6.60
C SER A 184 16.52 -3.00 -7.99
N ARG A 185 15.43 -2.22 -8.07
CA ARG A 185 14.81 -1.72 -9.29
C ARG A 185 15.16 -0.23 -9.48
N PRO A 186 14.96 0.31 -10.71
CA PRO A 186 14.98 1.75 -10.91
C PRO A 186 13.97 2.46 -10.00
N ALA A 187 14.20 3.74 -9.71
CA ALA A 187 13.26 4.56 -8.97
C ALA A 187 11.85 4.56 -9.64
N PRO A 188 10.76 4.44 -8.85
CA PRO A 188 9.42 4.66 -9.35
C PRO A 188 9.26 6.06 -9.99
N ALA A 189 8.36 6.17 -10.97
CA ALA A 189 8.11 7.42 -11.69
C ALA A 189 7.38 8.48 -10.85
N THR A 190 6.84 8.11 -9.69
CA THR A 190 6.01 8.97 -8.84
C THR A 190 6.59 9.08 -7.43
N PRO A 191 6.42 10.24 -6.75
CA PRO A 191 6.79 10.36 -5.34
C PRO A 191 5.99 9.40 -4.45
N GLU A 192 4.75 9.06 -4.83
CA GLU A 192 3.96 8.04 -4.16
C GLU A 192 4.63 6.65 -4.19
N GLY A 193 5.19 6.25 -5.33
CA GLY A 193 5.92 4.98 -5.45
C GLY A 193 7.23 4.97 -4.63
N GLU A 194 7.97 6.08 -4.60
CA GLU A 194 9.16 6.25 -3.75
C GLU A 194 8.80 6.15 -2.26
N VAL A 195 7.66 6.73 -1.85
CA VAL A 195 7.15 6.57 -0.48
C VAL A 195 6.86 5.10 -0.16
N VAL A 196 6.25 4.35 -1.08
CA VAL A 196 6.03 2.90 -0.86
C VAL A 196 7.36 2.14 -0.76
N SER A 197 8.35 2.51 -1.56
CA SER A 197 9.69 1.88 -1.54
C SER A 197 10.34 1.99 -0.15
N TRP A 198 10.21 3.13 0.51
CA TRP A 198 10.66 3.32 1.89
C TRP A 198 9.74 2.64 2.92
N ALA A 199 8.42 2.74 2.74
CA ALA A 199 7.45 2.15 3.66
C ALA A 199 7.57 0.63 3.74
N ASP A 200 7.85 -0.04 2.61
CA ASP A 200 8.14 -1.47 2.56
C ASP A 200 9.36 -1.82 3.43
N ARG A 201 10.45 -1.05 3.27
CA ARG A 201 11.66 -1.23 4.07
C ARG A 201 11.44 -0.98 5.56
N ILE A 202 10.65 0.04 5.92
CA ILE A 202 10.31 0.36 7.31
C ILE A 202 9.49 -0.78 7.93
N ALA A 203 8.47 -1.26 7.22
CA ALA A 203 7.65 -2.38 7.69
C ALA A 203 8.51 -3.63 7.87
N TYR A 204 9.37 -3.94 6.89
CA TYR A 204 10.29 -5.06 6.95
C TYR A 204 11.17 -5.01 8.21
N VAL A 205 11.91 -3.91 8.46
CA VAL A 205 12.84 -3.84 9.59
C VAL A 205 12.15 -3.80 10.96
N CYS A 206 11.00 -3.11 11.07
CA CYS A 206 10.28 -3.03 12.35
C CYS A 206 9.62 -4.36 12.71
N HIS A 207 9.00 -5.03 11.73
CA HIS A 207 8.19 -6.21 11.98
C HIS A 207 9.01 -7.47 12.07
N ASP A 208 10.06 -7.62 11.24
CA ASP A 208 10.94 -8.79 11.34
C ASP A 208 11.64 -8.82 12.70
N PHE A 209 12.04 -7.63 13.20
CA PHE A 209 12.58 -7.52 14.53
C PHE A 209 11.54 -7.85 15.62
N GLU A 210 10.31 -7.35 15.51
CA GLU A 210 9.23 -7.65 16.46
C GLU A 210 8.90 -9.16 16.48
N ASP A 211 8.77 -9.79 15.33
CA ASP A 211 8.47 -11.21 15.22
C ASP A 211 9.66 -12.06 15.73
N ALA A 212 10.90 -11.69 15.41
CA ALA A 212 12.09 -12.35 15.94
C ALA A 212 12.22 -12.20 17.47
N ALA A 213 11.88 -11.02 18.01
CA ALA A 213 11.90 -10.78 19.45
C ALA A 213 10.80 -11.58 20.17
N SER A 214 9.60 -11.65 19.58
CA SER A 214 8.47 -12.41 20.14
C SER A 214 8.71 -13.92 20.19
N THR A 215 9.56 -14.43 19.29
CA THR A 215 9.96 -15.85 19.24
C THR A 215 11.19 -16.15 20.11
N GLY A 216 11.81 -15.13 20.71
CA GLY A 216 13.02 -15.26 21.50
C GLY A 216 14.29 -15.55 20.68
N LEU A 217 14.24 -15.36 19.36
CA LEU A 217 15.42 -15.46 18.49
C LEU A 217 16.40 -14.30 18.73
N VAL A 218 15.88 -13.14 19.10
CA VAL A 218 16.64 -11.96 19.50
C VAL A 218 15.99 -11.33 20.74
N ALA A 219 16.77 -10.56 21.49
CA ALA A 219 16.29 -9.71 22.57
C ALA A 219 16.32 -8.23 22.14
N PRO A 220 15.50 -7.35 22.75
CA PRO A 220 15.62 -5.90 22.52
C PRO A 220 16.99 -5.30 22.81
N ASP A 221 17.76 -5.96 23.67
CA ASP A 221 19.14 -5.57 23.98
C ASP A 221 20.15 -6.00 22.89
N ASP A 222 19.75 -6.82 21.91
CA ASP A 222 20.58 -7.17 20.76
C ASP A 222 20.57 -6.10 19.66
N LEU A 223 19.65 -5.13 19.73
CA LEU A 223 19.69 -3.96 18.84
C LEU A 223 20.91 -3.09 19.17
N PRO A 224 21.67 -2.62 18.15
CA PRO A 224 22.75 -1.66 18.38
C PRO A 224 22.28 -0.43 19.16
N ASP A 225 23.12 0.07 20.08
CA ASP A 225 22.78 1.22 20.92
C ASP A 225 22.36 2.44 20.08
N GLU A 226 23.03 2.68 18.96
CA GLU A 226 22.70 3.74 18.00
C GLU A 226 21.26 3.61 17.48
N VAL A 227 20.80 2.40 17.16
CA VAL A 227 19.43 2.15 16.68
C VAL A 227 18.42 2.36 17.81
N ARG A 228 18.72 1.85 19.02
CA ARG A 228 17.85 2.03 20.18
C ARG A 228 17.69 3.48 20.59
N LEU A 229 18.76 4.26 20.55
CA LEU A 229 18.74 5.67 20.93
C LEU A 229 17.90 6.51 19.97
N VAL A 230 17.89 6.17 18.68
CA VAL A 230 17.14 6.90 17.64
C VAL A 230 15.71 6.38 17.48
N CYS A 231 15.53 5.08 17.40
CA CYS A 231 14.25 4.44 17.04
C CYS A 231 13.50 3.86 18.26
N GLY A 232 14.17 3.72 19.40
CA GLY A 232 13.64 2.99 20.55
C GLY A 232 13.55 1.48 20.32
N THR A 233 12.94 0.79 21.28
CA THR A 233 12.83 -0.68 21.32
C THR A 233 11.42 -1.20 21.05
N THR A 234 10.45 -0.29 20.85
CA THR A 234 9.05 -0.67 20.62
C THR A 234 8.65 -0.39 19.18
N ARG A 235 7.77 -1.20 18.61
CA ARG A 235 7.22 -0.95 17.28
C ARG A 235 6.68 0.48 17.12
N GLY A 236 5.92 0.96 18.10
CA GLY A 236 5.33 2.30 18.05
C GLY A 236 6.37 3.43 18.06
N SER A 237 7.50 3.26 18.78
CA SER A 237 8.60 4.24 18.74
C SER A 237 9.34 4.18 17.40
N GLN A 238 9.63 2.99 16.90
CA GLN A 238 10.37 2.78 15.65
C GLN A 238 9.61 3.36 14.46
N LEU A 239 8.32 3.01 14.30
CA LEU A 239 7.47 3.54 13.22
C LEU A 239 7.37 5.07 13.29
N ARG A 240 7.22 5.64 14.48
CA ARG A 240 7.19 7.10 14.66
C ARG A 240 8.49 7.76 14.22
N SER A 241 9.64 7.20 14.62
CA SER A 241 10.95 7.73 14.25
C SER A 241 11.17 7.68 12.74
N PHE A 242 10.90 6.54 12.09
CA PHE A 242 11.09 6.41 10.64
C PHE A 242 10.13 7.27 9.81
N ILE A 243 8.84 7.31 10.18
CA ILE A 243 7.85 8.18 9.51
C ILE A 243 8.26 9.65 9.66
N GLY A 244 8.67 10.06 10.87
CA GLY A 244 9.16 11.41 11.13
C GLY A 244 10.38 11.76 10.27
N ALA A 245 11.39 10.89 10.27
CA ALA A 245 12.62 11.08 9.49
C ALA A 245 12.35 11.20 7.98
N MET A 246 11.39 10.45 7.44
CA MET A 246 11.01 10.60 6.03
C MET A 246 10.36 11.96 5.73
N ILE A 247 9.47 12.40 6.63
CA ILE A 247 8.78 13.68 6.48
C ILE A 247 9.79 14.83 6.58
N ASP A 248 10.70 14.77 7.55
CA ASP A 248 11.72 15.80 7.73
C ASP A 248 12.71 15.82 6.56
N ALA A 249 13.17 14.66 6.06
CA ALA A 249 13.98 14.57 4.85
C ALA A 249 13.30 15.25 3.64
N ALA A 250 12.00 15.00 3.44
CA ALA A 250 11.24 15.62 2.37
C ALA A 250 11.05 17.13 2.57
N ARG A 251 10.86 17.59 3.80
CA ARG A 251 10.75 19.02 4.13
C ARG A 251 12.06 19.76 3.91
N GLU A 252 13.19 19.14 4.24
CA GLU A 252 14.52 19.76 4.12
C GLU A 252 15.06 19.75 2.69
N SER A 253 14.86 18.65 1.96
CA SER A 253 15.45 18.45 0.64
C SER A 253 14.50 18.65 -0.54
N GLY A 254 13.18 18.64 -0.29
CA GLY A 254 12.15 18.58 -1.33
C GLY A 254 12.05 17.22 -2.03
N ARG A 255 12.73 16.18 -1.54
CA ARG A 255 12.79 14.83 -2.14
C ARG A 255 12.39 13.76 -1.14
N ILE A 256 11.76 12.68 -1.60
CA ILE A 256 11.50 11.52 -0.76
C ILE A 256 12.84 10.88 -0.37
N GLY A 257 13.03 10.64 0.91
CA GLY A 257 14.27 10.13 1.50
C GLY A 257 14.12 9.92 2.99
N MET A 258 15.23 9.74 3.71
CA MET A 258 15.26 9.57 5.16
C MET A 258 16.54 10.21 5.71
N THR A 259 16.42 10.93 6.82
CA THR A 259 17.53 11.52 7.59
C THR A 259 18.03 10.61 8.70
#